data_AF-A0A7W9T1D1-F1
#
_entry.id   AF-A0A7W9T1D1-F1
#
_cell.length_a   1.000
_cell.length_b   1.000
_cell.length_c   1.000
_cell.angle_alpha   90.00
_cell.angle_beta   90.00
_cell.angle_gamma   90.00
#
_symmetry.space_group_name_H-M   'P 1'
#
loop_
_entity.id
_entity.type
_entity.pdbx_description
1 polymer ?
#
loop_
_entity_poly.entity_id
_entity_poly.type
_entity_poly.pdbx_seq_one_letter_code
_entity_poly.pdbx_strand_id
1 'polypeptide(L)' 'MKETFTPLPVFSRLSLLTRQQRAWVALYSLSTGCTDRAEILAQNAVTEADLAEFIDSWLRLRSRTAMRNY' A
#
# COMPACT_ATOMS: atom_id res chain seq x y z
N MET A 1 -3.87 -31.53 18.27
CA MET A 1 -2.94 -30.78 17.41
C MET A 1 -3.31 -29.31 17.56
N LYS A 2 -2.46 -28.50 18.19
CA LYS A 2 -2.75 -27.07 18.43
C LYS A 2 -2.39 -26.30 17.16
N GLU A 3 -3.39 -25.97 16.35
CA GLU A 3 -3.25 -25.09 15.21
C GLU A 3 -2.72 -23.75 15.72
N THR A 4 -1.43 -23.54 15.54
CA THR A 4 -0.76 -22.32 15.92
C THR A 4 -1.09 -21.33 14.82
N PHE A 5 -2.22 -20.64 14.97
CA PHE A 5 -2.59 -19.48 14.16
C PHE A 5 -1.55 -18.40 14.43
N THR A 6 -0.40 -18.54 13.78
CA THR A 6 0.64 -17.52 13.76
C THR A 6 0.02 -16.36 12.99
N PRO A 7 -0.22 -15.19 13.60
CA PRO A 7 -0.46 -14.01 12.81
C PRO A 7 0.83 -13.79 12.04
N LEU A 8 0.86 -14.25 10.79
CA LEU A 8 1.96 -13.93 9.89
C LEU A 8 2.09 -12.41 9.95
N PRO A 9 3.30 -11.87 10.21
CA PRO A 9 3.48 -10.43 10.20
C PRO A 9 2.94 -9.93 8.87
N VAL A 10 2.08 -8.90 8.88
CA VAL A 10 1.46 -8.33 7.67
C VAL A 10 2.54 -8.04 6.60
N PHE A 11 3.76 -7.75 7.07
CA PHE A 11 5.01 -7.67 6.31
C PHE A 11 5.27 -8.84 5.34
N SER A 12 4.96 -10.09 5.70
CA SER A 12 5.17 -11.26 4.83
C SER A 12 4.17 -11.35 3.66
N ARG A 13 3.08 -10.56 3.67
CA ARG A 13 2.22 -10.42 2.49
C ARG A 13 2.74 -9.36 1.53
N LEU A 14 3.48 -8.36 2.02
CA LEU A 14 4.05 -7.30 1.19
C LEU A 14 5.19 -7.82 0.29
N SER A 15 5.94 -8.84 0.74
CA SER A 15 6.99 -9.47 -0.08
C SER A 15 6.43 -10.15 -1.35
N LEU A 16 5.16 -10.56 -1.34
CA LEU A 16 4.43 -11.07 -2.50
C LEU A 16 3.83 -9.97 -3.39
N LEU A 17 3.76 -8.73 -2.89
CA LEU A 17 3.20 -7.61 -3.65
C LEU A 17 4.23 -7.03 -4.61
N THR A 18 3.75 -6.67 -5.79
CA THR A 18 4.50 -5.87 -6.77
C THR A 18 4.81 -4.47 -6.22
N ARG A 19 5.86 -3.81 -6.72
CA ARG A 19 6.25 -2.45 -6.31
C ARG A 19 5.07 -1.48 -6.36
N GLN A 20 4.29 -1.54 -7.44
CA GLN A 20 3.05 -0.79 -7.63
C GLN A 20 2.04 -1.00 -6.48
N GLN A 21 1.78 -2.25 -6.08
CA GLN A 21 0.84 -2.54 -4.99
C GLN A 21 1.35 -2.01 -3.65
N ARG A 22 2.66 -2.06 -3.39
CA ARG A 22 3.25 -1.48 -2.17
C ARG A 22 3.14 0.04 -2.16
N ALA A 23 3.36 0.69 -3.31
CA ALA A 23 3.20 2.13 -3.46
C ALA A 23 1.74 2.55 -3.22
N TRP A 24 0.79 1.74 -3.68
CA TRP A 24 -0.64 1.95 -3.44
C TRP A 24 -1.03 1.79 -1.96
N VAL A 25 -0.50 0.79 -1.28
CA VAL A 25 -0.70 0.62 0.17
C VAL A 25 -0.11 1.81 0.93
N ALA A 26 1.11 2.23 0.60
CA ALA A 26 1.73 3.41 1.20
C ALA A 26 0.91 4.69 0.97
N LEU A 27 0.43 4.92 -0.26
CA LEU A 27 -0.48 6.02 -0.61
C LEU A 27 -1.80 5.98 0.16
N TYR A 28 -2.35 4.78 0.37
CA TYR A 28 -3.56 4.60 1.15
C TYR A 28 -3.32 4.92 2.62
N SER A 29 -2.25 4.39 3.23
CA SER A 29 -1.86 4.68 4.62
C SER A 29 -1.63 6.18 4.85
N LEU A 30 -0.99 6.86 3.90
CA LEU A 30 -0.85 8.33 3.92
C LEU A 30 -2.21 9.03 3.86
N SER A 31 -3.11 8.58 2.99
CA SER A 31 -4.46 9.14 2.87
C SER A 31 -5.33 8.90 4.10
N THR A 32 -5.08 7.85 4.90
CA THR A 32 -5.82 7.54 6.13
C THR A 32 -5.38 8.36 7.35
N GLY A 33 -4.43 9.29 7.18
CA GLY A 33 -3.98 10.18 8.26
C GLY A 33 -2.84 9.62 9.09
N CYS A 34 -2.07 8.68 8.56
CA CYS A 34 -0.86 8.19 9.23
C CYS A 34 0.24 9.26 9.14
N THR A 35 0.77 9.69 10.29
CA THR A 35 1.63 10.88 10.42
C THR A 35 3.04 10.68 9.88
N ASP A 36 3.55 9.45 9.90
CA ASP A 36 4.96 9.18 9.65
C ASP A 36 5.20 8.59 8.25
N ARG A 37 5.29 9.49 7.26
CA ARG A 37 5.47 9.11 5.85
C ARG A 37 6.74 8.29 5.63
N ALA A 38 7.84 8.66 6.28
CA ALA A 38 9.11 7.94 6.19
C ALA A 38 9.00 6.51 6.73
N GLU A 39 8.27 6.33 7.82
CA GLU A 39 8.03 5.01 8.40
C GLU A 39 7.17 4.13 7.48
N ILE A 40 6.10 4.69 6.89
CA ILE A 40 5.24 3.96 5.94
C ILE A 40 6.05 3.54 4.70
N LEU A 41 6.88 4.44 4.17
CA LEU A 41 7.77 4.16 3.03
C LEU A 41 8.71 2.99 3.34
N ALA A 42 9.37 3.04 4.52
CA ALA A 42 10.25 1.99 4.99
C ALA A 42 9.53 0.65 5.21
N GLN A 43 8.36 0.67 5.85
CA GLN A 43 7.52 -0.51 6.10
C GLN A 43 7.05 -1.18 4.80
N ASN A 44 6.77 -0.38 3.77
CA ASN A 44 6.30 -0.87 2.48
C ASN A 44 7.45 -1.10 1.47
N ALA A 45 8.71 -0.90 1.88
CA ALA A 45 9.89 -1.03 1.01
C ALA A 45 9.73 -0.28 -0.32
N VAL A 46 9.18 0.93 -0.26
CA VAL A 46 8.96 1.83 -1.40
C VAL A 46 9.63 3.16 -1.14
N THR A 47 10.11 3.79 -2.21
CA THR A 47 10.74 5.11 -2.16
C THR A 47 9.75 6.17 -2.59
N GLU A 48 10.06 7.43 -2.29
CA GLU A 48 9.23 8.56 -2.74
C GLU A 48 9.15 8.65 -4.27
N ALA A 49 10.19 8.19 -4.98
CA ALA A 49 10.19 8.11 -6.44
C ALA A 49 9.17 7.08 -6.95
N ASP A 50 9.13 5.89 -6.35
CA ASP A 50 8.14 4.84 -6.65
C ASP A 50 6.72 5.38 -6.37
N LEU A 51 6.57 6.08 -5.25
CA LEU A 51 5.31 6.69 -4.83
C LEU A 51 4.84 7.76 -5.83
N ALA A 52 5.74 8.60 -6.33
CA ALA A 52 5.45 9.60 -7.36
C ALA A 52 5.18 8.99 -8.74
N GLU A 53 5.82 7.87 -9.08
CA GLU A 53 5.57 7.15 -10.33
C GLU A 53 4.18 6.50 -10.34
N PHE A 54 3.79 5.90 -9.21
CA PHE A 54 2.53 5.17 -9.09
C PHE A 54 1.34 6.01 -8.59
N ILE A 55 1.54 7.26 -8.16
CA ILE A 55 0.45 8.14 -7.71
C ILE A 55 -0.55 8.44 -8.82
N ASP A 56 -0.08 8.64 -10.05
CA ASP A 56 -0.95 8.89 -11.20
C ASP A 56 -1.80 7.66 -11.53
N SER A 57 -1.18 6.47 -11.51
CA SER A 57 -1.88 5.19 -11.68
C SER A 57 -2.89 4.93 -10.56
N TRP A 58 -2.56 5.28 -9.32
CA TRP A 58 -3.45 5.20 -8.15
C TRP A 58 -4.65 6.15 -8.27
N LEU A 59 -4.41 7.40 -8.69
CA LEU A 59 -5.45 8.39 -8.94
C LEU A 59 -6.42 7.90 -10.03
N ARG A 60 -5.92 7.38 -11.16
CA ARG A 60 -6.76 6.80 -12.21
C ARG A 60 -7.60 5.63 -11.71
N LEU A 61 -7.03 4.76 -10.87
CA LEU A 61 -7.75 3.65 -10.26
C LEU A 61 -8.90 4.16 -9.38
N ARG A 62 -8.63 5.13 -8.49
CA ARG A 62 -9.66 5.76 -7.65
C ARG A 62 -10.74 6.45 -8.49
N SER A 63 -10.36 7.14 -9.56
CA SER A 63 -11.32 7.78 -10.48
C SER A 63 -12.22 6.76 -11.16
N ARG A 64 -11.70 5.61 -11.62
CA ARG A 64 -12.54 4.54 -12.18
C ARG A 64 -13.47 3.93 -11.14
N THR A 65 -13.02 3.73 -9.90
CA THR A 65 -13.89 3.22 -8.83
C THR A 65 -14.97 4.24 -8.45
N ALA A 66 -14.66 5.54 -8.44
CA ALA A 66 -15.64 6.59 -8.23
C ALA A 66 -16.69 6.65 -9.34
N MET A 67 -16.26 6.47 -10.60
CA MET A 67 -17.15 6.50 -11.77
C MET A 67 -18.01 5.23 -11.93
N ARG A 68 -17.60 4.11 -11.32
CA ARG A 68 -18.35 2.84 -11.34
C ARG A 68 -19.42 2.73 -10.24
N ASN A 69 -19.48 3.70 -9.33
CA ASN A 69 -20.51 3.79 -8.27
C ASN A 69 -21.62 4.80 -8.60
N TYR A 70 -21.85 5.10 -9.89
CA TYR A 70 -22.95 5.95 -10.37
C TYR A 70 -23.87 5.14 -11.29
#